data_AF-A0A5K0ZIG6-F1
#
_entry.id   AF-A0A5K0ZIG6-F1
#
_cell.length_a   1.000
_cell.length_b   1.000
_cell.length_c   1.000
_cell.angle_alpha   90.00
_cell.angle_beta   90.00
_cell.angle_gamma   90.00
#
_symmetry.space_group_name_H-M   'P 1'
#
loop_
_entity.id
_entity.type
_entity.pdbx_description
1 polymer ?
#
loop_
_entity_poly.entity_id
_entity_poly.type
_entity_poly.pdbx_seq_one_letter_code
_entity_poly.pdbx_strand_id
1 'polypeptide(L)'
;VARSETGLVMSQRKYTLDLLKETGKLGCRPFLTPMESGTKISIKTGNILDEEGKGRYQRLVGKLIYLTLTRPDITYAVNVLSQFMHDPTDCHWKSAER
;
A
#
# COMPACT_ATOMS: atom_id res chain seq x y z
N VAL A 1 -13.53 14.80 -6.68
CA VAL A 1 -12.68 15.64 -7.55
C VAL A 1 -13.39 16.96 -7.74
N ALA A 2 -12.73 18.08 -7.48
CA ALA A 2 -13.28 19.42 -7.72
C ALA A 2 -12.49 20.08 -8.87
N ARG A 3 -13.16 20.91 -9.66
CA ARG A 3 -12.53 21.72 -10.70
C ARG A 3 -12.44 23.17 -10.21
N SER A 4 -11.30 23.79 -10.45
CA SER A 4 -11.05 25.21 -10.22
C SER A 4 -10.57 25.84 -11.53
N GLU A 5 -10.58 27.16 -11.62
CA GLU A 5 -10.08 27.89 -12.80
C GLU A 5 -8.59 27.61 -13.07
N THR A 6 -7.83 27.23 -12.05
CA THR A 6 -6.39 26.95 -12.13
C THR A 6 -6.07 25.46 -12.25
N GLY A 7 -7.06 24.56 -12.22
CA GLY A 7 -6.83 23.13 -12.40
C GLY A 7 -7.78 22.20 -11.63
N LEU A 8 -7.34 20.96 -11.45
CA LEU A 8 -8.11 19.89 -10.80
C LEU A 8 -7.60 19.66 -9.37
N VAL A 9 -8.53 19.61 -8.42
CA VAL A 9 -8.26 19.26 -7.02
C VAL A 9 -8.81 17.85 -6.75
N MET A 10 -7.93 16.93 -6.39
CA MET A 10 -8.30 15.57 -5.99
C MET A 10 -8.09 15.39 -4.49
N SER A 11 -9.15 14.99 -3.79
CA SER A 11 -9.09 14.61 -2.37
C SER A 11 -9.50 13.15 -2.23
N GLN A 12 -8.62 12.33 -1.67
CA GLN A 12 -8.87 10.93 -1.32
C GLN A 12 -8.98 10.74 0.20
N ARG A 13 -9.27 11.80 0.98
CA ARG A 13 -9.35 11.72 2.44
C ARG A 13 -10.34 10.65 2.92
N LYS A 14 -11.55 10.63 2.35
CA LYS A 14 -12.55 9.60 2.68
C LYS A 14 -12.04 8.20 2.37
N TYR A 15 -11.49 8.01 1.17
CA TYR A 15 -10.91 6.74 0.75
C TYR A 15 -9.79 6.27 1.69
N THR A 16 -8.92 7.19 2.11
CA THR A 16 -7.84 6.91 3.07
C THR A 16 -8.40 6.44 4.41
N LEU A 17 -9.41 7.13 4.94
CA LEU A 17 -10.05 6.76 6.22
C LEU A 17 -10.77 5.42 6.13
N ASP A 18 -11.48 5.16 5.03
CA ASP A 18 -12.17 3.90 4.79
C ASP A 18 -11.17 2.74 4.67
N LEU A 19 -10.06 2.94 3.95
CA LEU A 19 -8.97 1.97 3.83
C LEU A 19 -8.34 1.66 5.20
N LEU A 20 -8.02 2.69 6.00
CA LEU A 20 -7.46 2.50 7.34
C LEU A 20 -8.45 1.78 8.26
N LYS A 21 -9.75 2.04 8.13
CA LYS A 21 -10.78 1.32 8.90
C LYS A 21 -10.85 -0.15 8.49
N GLU A 22 -10.83 -0.45 7.20
CA GLU A 22 -10.88 -1.83 6.67
C GLU A 22 -9.64 -2.65 7.07
N THR A 23 -8.47 -2.02 7.14
CA THR A 23 -7.23 -2.68 7.58
C THR A 23 -7.00 -2.65 9.09
N GLY A 24 -7.93 -2.06 9.87
CA GLY A 24 -7.79 -1.92 11.32
C GLY A 24 -6.68 -0.97 11.76
N LYS A 25 -6.23 -0.08 10.88
CA LYS A 25 -5.15 0.91 11.10
C LYS A 25 -5.65 2.32 11.40
N LEU A 26 -6.96 2.47 11.64
CA LEU A 26 -7.54 3.76 12.00
C LEU A 26 -6.98 4.21 13.36
N GLY A 27 -6.37 5.41 13.39
CA GLY A 27 -5.72 5.94 14.61
C GLY A 27 -4.30 5.44 14.84
N CYS A 28 -3.71 4.66 13.92
CA CYS A 28 -2.29 4.36 13.96
C CYS A 28 -1.44 5.64 13.91
N ARG A 29 -0.30 5.62 14.61
CA ARG A 29 0.64 6.75 14.59
C ARG A 29 1.21 6.89 13.18
N PRO A 30 1.24 8.11 12.62
CA PRO A 30 1.88 8.35 11.34
C PRO A 30 3.35 7.96 11.41
N PHE A 31 3.84 7.27 10.39
CA PHE A 31 5.25 6.97 10.23
C PHE A 31 5.79 7.72 9.01
N LEU A 32 6.94 8.36 9.16
CA LEU A 32 7.51 9.25 8.14
C LEU A 32 8.18 8.50 6.99
N THR A 33 8.60 7.26 7.21
CA THR A 33 9.35 6.46 6.24
C THR A 33 8.60 5.16 5.93
N PRO A 34 7.70 5.16 4.93
CA PRO A 34 6.87 3.99 4.61
C PRO A 34 7.68 2.70 4.35
N MET A 35 8.92 2.87 3.88
CA MET A 35 9.89 1.79 3.73
C MET A 35 11.31 2.39 3.80
N GLU A 36 12.21 1.76 4.56
CA GLU A 36 13.61 2.20 4.63
C GLU A 36 14.33 1.82 3.33
N SER A 37 15.00 2.80 2.70
CA SER A 37 15.79 2.60 1.47
C SER A 37 16.92 1.60 1.72
N GLY A 38 16.87 0.45 1.04
CA GLY A 38 17.82 -0.65 1.23
C GLY A 38 17.28 -1.84 2.02
N THR A 39 16.03 -1.78 2.52
CA THR A 39 15.34 -2.97 3.05
C THR A 39 15.15 -3.98 1.92
N LYS A 40 16.02 -4.98 1.87
CA LYS A 40 15.91 -6.08 0.89
C LYS A 40 14.71 -6.94 1.28
N ILE A 41 13.54 -6.60 0.75
CA ILE A 41 12.43 -7.53 0.66
C ILE A 41 12.89 -8.63 -0.31
N SER A 42 13.41 -9.71 0.26
CA SER A 42 14.01 -10.81 -0.50
C SER A 42 12.90 -11.68 -1.07
N ILE A 43 12.96 -11.92 -2.39
CA ILE A 43 12.08 -12.80 -3.16
C ILE A 43 11.99 -14.22 -2.55
N LYS A 44 13.03 -14.65 -1.81
CA LYS A 44 13.15 -16.01 -1.27
C LYS A 44 12.83 -16.13 0.22
N THR A 45 12.32 -15.07 0.85
CA THR A 45 12.12 -15.05 2.29
C THR A 45 10.64 -15.12 2.62
N GLY A 46 10.27 -16.12 3.41
CA GLY A 46 8.90 -16.37 3.84
C GLY A 46 8.24 -17.53 3.12
N ASN A 47 7.04 -17.86 3.59
CA ASN A 47 6.19 -18.87 2.96
C ASN A 47 5.27 -18.19 1.96
N ILE A 48 5.13 -18.80 0.78
CA ILE A 48 4.18 -18.37 -0.24
C ILE A 48 2.77 -18.38 0.36
N LEU A 49 2.00 -17.33 0.10
CA LEU A 49 0.60 -17.24 0.51
C LEU A 49 -0.24 -18.20 -0.34
N ASP A 50 -1.30 -18.74 0.27
CA ASP A 50 -2.33 -19.46 -0.47
C ASP A 50 -3.10 -18.52 -1.42
N GLU A 51 -3.96 -19.09 -2.28
CA GLU A 51 -4.71 -18.31 -3.28
C GLU A 51 -5.58 -17.21 -2.63
N GLU A 52 -6.12 -17.47 -1.43
CA GLU A 52 -6.88 -16.47 -0.69
C GLU A 52 -5.98 -15.33 -0.18
N GLY A 53 -4.85 -15.66 0.46
CA GLY A 53 -3.86 -14.70 0.94
C GLY A 53 -3.28 -13.87 -0.20
N LYS A 54 -3.01 -14.48 -1.35
CA LYS A 54 -2.59 -13.80 -2.58
C LYS A 54 -3.65 -12.80 -3.06
N GLY A 55 -4.92 -13.19 -3.10
CA GLY A 55 -6.02 -12.29 -3.44
C GLY A 55 -6.14 -11.09 -2.49
N ARG A 56 -5.97 -11.31 -1.18
CA ARG A 56 -5.95 -10.24 -0.17
C ARG A 56 -4.76 -9.29 -0.37
N TYR A 57 -3.57 -9.83 -0.63
CA TYR A 57 -2.37 -9.03 -0.93
C TYR A 57 -2.57 -8.16 -2.17
N GLN A 58 -3.02 -8.75 -3.28
CA GLN A 58 -3.26 -8.01 -4.52
C GLN A 58 -4.31 -6.90 -4.35
N ARG A 59 -5.39 -7.18 -3.62
CA ARG A 59 -6.41 -6.17 -3.30
C ARG A 59 -5.84 -5.03 -2.47
N LEU A 60 -5.02 -5.33 -1.46
CA LEU A 60 -4.38 -4.29 -0.63
C LEU A 60 -3.43 -3.42 -1.46
N VAL A 61 -2.51 -4.04 -2.21
CA VAL A 61 -1.57 -3.32 -3.06
C VAL A 61 -2.30 -2.49 -4.12
N GLY A 62 -3.36 -3.00 -4.73
CA GLY A 62 -4.19 -2.24 -5.68
C GLY A 62 -4.81 -0.98 -5.07
N LYS A 63 -5.26 -1.05 -3.81
CA LYS A 63 -5.76 0.13 -3.09
C LYS A 63 -4.66 1.13 -2.75
N LEU A 64 -3.48 0.64 -2.39
CA LEU A 64 -2.31 1.48 -2.12
C LEU A 64 -1.83 2.18 -3.40
N ILE A 65 -1.86 1.52 -4.56
CA ILE A 65 -1.58 2.14 -5.87
C ILE A 65 -2.55 3.30 -6.13
N TYR A 66 -3.83 3.14 -5.84
CA TYR A 66 -4.78 4.24 -6.00
C TYR A 66 -4.48 5.43 -5.06
N LEU A 67 -3.98 5.13 -3.85
CA LEU A 67 -3.63 6.14 -2.86
C LEU A 67 -2.39 6.97 -3.24
N THR A 68 -1.45 6.42 -4.03
CA THR A 68 -0.25 7.15 -4.47
C THR A 68 -0.58 8.41 -5.28
N LEU A 69 -1.76 8.46 -5.91
CA LEU A 69 -2.25 9.63 -6.64
C LEU A 69 -2.33 10.90 -5.79
N THR A 70 -2.60 10.77 -4.48
CA THR A 70 -2.64 11.90 -3.54
C THR A 70 -1.58 11.82 -2.44
N ARG A 71 -0.86 10.69 -2.35
CA ARG A 71 0.21 10.43 -1.36
C ARG A 71 1.49 9.95 -2.06
N PRO A 72 2.26 10.85 -2.69
CA PRO A 72 3.47 10.46 -3.40
C PRO A 72 4.57 9.90 -2.47
N ASP A 73 4.49 10.21 -1.18
CA ASP A 73 5.43 9.76 -0.13
C ASP A 73 5.48 8.23 0.04
N ILE A 74 4.39 7.52 -0.27
CA ILE A 74 4.35 6.04 -0.19
C ILE A 74 4.72 5.34 -1.51
N THR A 75 4.93 6.09 -2.60
CA THR A 75 5.08 5.54 -3.96
C THR A 75 6.19 4.51 -4.06
N TYR A 76 7.34 4.76 -3.43
CA TYR A 76 8.46 3.82 -3.43
C TYR A 76 8.08 2.48 -2.81
N ALA A 77 7.49 2.49 -1.62
CA ALA A 77 7.06 1.29 -0.92
C ALA A 77 6.04 0.49 -1.74
N VAL A 78 5.04 1.17 -2.30
CA VAL A 78 4.02 0.55 -3.14
C VAL A 78 4.60 -0.06 -4.41
N ASN A 79 5.57 0.61 -5.04
CA ASN A 79 6.25 0.09 -6.23
C ASN A 79 7.04 -1.19 -5.92
N VAL A 80 7.73 -1.26 -4.78
CA VAL A 80 8.44 -2.49 -4.35
C VAL A 80 7.44 -3.61 -4.10
N LEU A 81 6.36 -3.35 -3.35
CA LEU A 81 5.32 -4.36 -3.06
C LEU A 81 4.63 -4.89 -4.33
N SER A 82 4.45 -4.04 -5.34
CA SER A 82 3.83 -4.41 -6.61
C SER A 82 4.64 -5.44 -7.41
N GLN A 83 5.94 -5.58 -7.15
CA GLN A 83 6.78 -6.58 -7.81
C GLN A 83 6.42 -8.02 -7.40
N PHE A 84 5.76 -8.20 -6.24
CA PHE A 84 5.45 -9.51 -5.66
C PHE A 84 3.99 -9.93 -5.83
N MET A 85 3.25 -9.29 -6.75
CA MET A 85 1.82 -9.55 -6.98
C MET A 85 1.53 -10.97 -7.49
N HIS A 86 2.48 -11.61 -8.18
CA HIS A 86 2.30 -12.94 -8.76
C HIS A 86 2.47 -14.07 -7.72
N ASP A 87 3.42 -13.90 -6.81
CA ASP A 87 3.80 -14.90 -5.80
C ASP A 87 4.16 -14.21 -4.47
N PRO A 88 3.16 -13.67 -3.73
CA PRO A 88 3.42 -12.98 -2.48
C PRO A 88 3.73 -13.96 -1.34
N THR A 89 4.61 -13.55 -0.42
CA THR A 89 4.94 -14.31 0.79
C THR A 89 4.39 -13.60 2.03
N ASP A 90 4.38 -14.30 3.17
CA ASP A 90 4.04 -13.70 4.47
C ASP A 90 4.95 -12.51 4.84
N CYS A 91 6.20 -12.51 4.37
CA CYS A 91 7.13 -11.40 4.53
C CYS A 91 6.72 -10.17 3.71
N HIS A 92 6.21 -10.38 2.50
CA HIS A 92 5.66 -9.31 1.65
C HIS A 92 4.40 -8.72 2.29
N TRP A 93 3.51 -9.58 2.81
CA TRP A 93 2.30 -9.15 3.53
C TRP A 93 2.63 -8.29 4.75
N LYS A 94 3.52 -8.75 5.63
CA LYS A 94 3.96 -7.98 6.82
C LYS A 94 4.55 -6.61 6.45
N SER A 95 5.23 -6.53 5.31
CA SER A 95 5.80 -5.28 4.82
C SER A 95 4.72 -4.32 4.32
N ALA A 96 3.61 -4.82 3.77
CA ALA A 96 2.48 -4.02 3.33
C ALA A 96 1.60 -3.49 4.49
N GLU A 97 1.64 -4.15 5.66
CA GLU A 97 0.87 -3.76 6.85
C GLU A 97 1.59 -2.84 7.83
N ARG A 98 2.84 -2.47 7.52
CA ARG A 98 3.70 -1.62 8.36
C ARG A 98 3.25 -0.16 8.40
#